data_AF-A0A933WZ09-F1
#
_entry.id   AF-A0A933WZ09-F1
#
_cell.length_a   1.000
_cell.length_b   1.000
_cell.length_c   1.000
_cell.angle_alpha   90.00
_cell.angle_beta   90.00
_cell.angle_gamma   90.00
#
_symmetry.space_group_name_H-M   'P 1'
#
loop_
_entity.id
_entity.type
_entity.pdbx_description
1 polymer ?
#
loop_
_entity_poly.entity_id
_entity_poly.type
_entity_poly.pdbx_seq_one_letter_code
_entity_poly.pdbx_strand_id
1 'polypeptide(L)'
;MFGERNNKMAKPYLQHLESCKSLETTYEAVRAGFVALALEKNRLATPFVAQARALKTAASKAILPRDLLKFPDIQSALLTASGVSDKATNYLQDSDKHEAVNGLIRNFLEPAGVNFVEELVFRFLLTRGDTLGGSMRNIGGFMAQKKLTRAIIAYLKLAGYKCYWLQGETNTWIELPEDDADVELSLRGLCWDTGKGPRTLLYNITVPLFRNNVDLSLFNCFAENLTREVIKTPSAYIALGELKGGIDPAGADEHWKTARTALNRIYEAFSKRKLKPHTFFIGAAIETKMAKEIWKMLKYGKLENAANLTDEEHVTSVSKWLCTL
;
A
#
# COMPACT_ATOMS: atom_id res chain seq x y z
N MET A 1 48.58 -17.60 13.87
CA MET A 1 48.54 -16.14 13.98
C MET A 1 48.16 -15.58 12.61
N PHE A 2 46.88 -15.62 12.28
CA PHE A 2 46.32 -15.05 11.04
C PHE A 2 45.46 -13.86 11.45
N GLY A 3 45.82 -12.69 10.93
CA GLY A 3 45.34 -11.41 11.41
C GLY A 3 43.84 -11.26 11.31
N GLU A 4 43.24 -10.89 12.45
CA GLU A 4 41.96 -10.22 12.53
C GLU A 4 42.02 -8.94 11.69
N ARG A 5 41.54 -9.01 10.44
CA ARG A 5 41.13 -7.80 9.74
C ARG A 5 39.87 -7.31 10.44
N ASN A 6 40.01 -6.21 11.18
CA ASN A 6 38.95 -5.35 11.66
C ASN A 6 37.92 -5.07 10.54
N ASN A 7 36.91 -5.92 10.42
CA ASN A 7 35.76 -5.69 9.56
C ASN A 7 34.86 -4.69 10.31
N LYS A 8 35.19 -3.40 10.23
CA LYS A 8 34.18 -2.35 10.42
C LYS A 8 33.07 -2.67 9.44
N MET A 9 32.00 -3.31 9.90
CA MET A 9 30.89 -3.71 9.04
C MET A 9 30.49 -2.51 8.18
N ALA A 10 30.68 -2.64 6.86
CA ALA A 10 30.27 -1.63 5.91
C ALA A 10 28.80 -1.30 6.17
N LYS A 11 28.43 -0.02 6.14
CA LYS A 11 27.04 0.42 6.35
C LYS A 11 26.14 -0.36 5.37
N PRO A 12 24.97 -0.88 5.80
CA PRO A 12 24.23 -1.87 5.01
C PRO A 12 23.80 -1.34 3.63
N TYR A 13 23.48 -0.05 3.51
CA TYR A 13 23.15 0.56 2.22
C TYR A 13 24.30 0.56 1.21
N LEU A 14 25.57 0.50 1.65
CA LEU A 14 26.73 0.46 0.75
C LEU A 14 26.88 -0.88 0.04
N GLN A 15 26.03 -1.87 0.35
CA GLN A 15 25.98 -3.13 -0.40
C GLN A 15 25.32 -2.99 -1.77
N HIS A 16 24.54 -1.92 -1.99
CA HIS A 16 23.81 -1.68 -3.23
C HIS A 16 23.78 -0.21 -3.66
N LEU A 17 24.15 0.75 -2.79
CA LEU A 17 24.24 2.16 -3.14
C LEU A 17 25.68 2.67 -3.14
N GLU A 18 26.12 3.18 -4.29
CA GLU A 18 27.42 3.84 -4.43
C GLU A 18 27.32 5.36 -4.23
N SER A 19 26.19 5.95 -4.63
CA SER A 19 25.94 7.38 -4.52
C SER A 19 24.46 7.70 -4.39
N CYS A 20 24.11 8.98 -4.24
CA CYS A 20 22.71 9.39 -4.29
C CYS A 20 22.05 9.05 -5.64
N LYS A 21 22.80 9.03 -6.74
CA LYS A 21 22.26 8.71 -8.07
C LYS A 21 21.78 7.27 -8.19
N SER A 22 22.38 6.34 -7.44
CA SER A 22 21.93 4.93 -7.42
C SER A 22 20.46 4.82 -7.01
N LEU A 23 19.96 5.74 -6.18
CA LEU A 23 18.56 5.72 -5.74
C LEU A 23 17.58 6.26 -6.80
N GLU A 24 18.04 7.02 -7.79
CA GLU A 24 17.14 7.71 -8.74
C GLU A 24 16.39 6.72 -9.62
N THR A 25 15.09 6.95 -9.83
CA THR A 25 14.27 6.06 -10.65
C THR A 25 14.49 6.35 -12.12
N THR A 26 14.76 5.32 -12.91
CA THR A 26 14.99 5.48 -14.35
C THR A 26 13.69 5.77 -15.10
N TYR A 27 13.81 6.41 -16.26
CA TYR A 27 12.67 6.64 -17.14
C TYR A 27 11.98 5.33 -17.55
N GLU A 28 12.77 4.28 -17.83
CA GLU A 28 12.28 2.97 -18.20
C GLU A 28 11.44 2.34 -17.08
N ALA A 29 11.89 2.46 -15.83
CA ALA A 29 11.15 1.98 -14.67
C ALA A 29 9.84 2.76 -14.46
N VAL A 30 9.88 4.09 -14.60
CA VAL A 30 8.67 4.93 -14.55
C VAL A 30 7.68 4.53 -15.63
N ARG A 31 8.13 4.40 -16.89
CA ARG A 31 7.31 3.96 -18.02
C ARG A 31 6.70 2.59 -17.76
N ALA A 32 7.50 1.62 -17.31
CA ALA A 32 7.03 0.27 -17.03
C ALA A 32 5.97 0.25 -15.93
N GLY A 33 6.15 1.02 -14.85
CA GLY A 33 5.16 1.07 -13.78
C GLY A 33 3.87 1.79 -14.18
N PHE A 34 3.91 2.83 -15.03
CA PHE A 34 2.68 3.41 -15.59
C PHE A 34 1.90 2.41 -16.47
N VAL A 35 2.60 1.61 -17.28
CA VAL A 35 1.97 0.54 -18.07
C VAL A 35 1.33 -0.50 -17.15
N ALA A 36 2.05 -0.96 -16.12
CA ALA A 36 1.52 -1.93 -15.15
C ALA A 36 0.27 -1.39 -14.42
N LEU A 37 0.28 -0.13 -13.98
CA LEU A 37 -0.88 0.52 -13.37
C LEU A 37 -2.06 0.63 -14.34
N ALA A 38 -1.82 0.91 -15.62
CA ALA A 38 -2.88 0.98 -16.62
C ALA A 38 -3.52 -0.40 -16.88
N LEU A 39 -2.73 -1.46 -16.93
CA LEU A 39 -3.22 -2.84 -17.06
C LEU A 39 -4.07 -3.23 -15.84
N GLU A 40 -3.58 -2.92 -14.64
CA GLU A 40 -4.30 -3.22 -13.40
C GLU A 40 -5.60 -2.41 -13.28
N LYS A 41 -5.59 -1.14 -13.71
CA LYS A 41 -6.81 -0.32 -13.79
C LYS A 41 -7.86 -0.96 -14.70
N ASN A 42 -7.45 -1.47 -15.86
CA ASN A 42 -8.38 -2.14 -16.79
C ASN A 42 -8.94 -3.44 -16.19
N ARG A 43 -8.10 -4.22 -15.50
CA ARG A 43 -8.55 -5.42 -14.78
C ARG A 43 -9.61 -5.06 -13.73
N LEU A 44 -9.31 -4.06 -12.89
CA LEU A 44 -10.20 -3.58 -11.82
C LEU A 44 -11.45 -2.85 -12.32
N ALA A 45 -11.45 -2.36 -13.57
CA ALA A 45 -12.64 -1.75 -14.17
C ALA A 45 -13.74 -2.78 -14.52
N THR A 46 -13.37 -4.06 -14.69
CA THR A 46 -14.29 -5.12 -15.15
C THR A 46 -15.57 -5.23 -14.32
N PRO A 47 -15.53 -5.27 -12.97
CA PRO A 47 -16.74 -5.34 -12.15
C PRO A 47 -17.65 -4.11 -12.30
N PHE A 48 -17.09 -2.91 -12.46
CA PHE A 48 -17.86 -1.69 -12.64
C PHE A 48 -18.60 -1.67 -13.99
N VAL A 49 -17.93 -2.14 -15.05
CA VAL A 49 -18.57 -2.31 -16.37
C VAL A 49 -19.67 -3.37 -16.31
N ALA A 50 -19.46 -4.47 -15.58
CA ALA A 50 -20.49 -5.50 -15.39
C ALA A 50 -21.70 -4.96 -14.61
N GLN A 51 -21.49 -4.18 -13.55
CA GLN A 51 -22.55 -3.49 -12.81
C GLN A 51 -23.33 -2.53 -13.72
N ALA A 52 -22.65 -1.76 -14.58
CA ALA A 52 -23.31 -0.86 -15.52
C ALA A 52 -24.18 -1.61 -16.55
N ARG A 53 -23.73 -2.78 -17.02
CA ARG A 53 -24.54 -3.65 -17.91
C ARG A 53 -25.76 -4.21 -17.20
N ALA A 54 -25.61 -4.64 -15.95
CA ALA A 54 -26.72 -5.10 -15.12
C ALA A 54 -27.73 -3.98 -14.84
N LEU A 55 -27.24 -2.78 -14.50
CA LEU A 55 -28.06 -1.57 -14.32
C LEU A 55 -28.85 -1.24 -15.58
N LYS A 56 -28.19 -1.22 -16.75
CA LYS A 56 -28.85 -1.00 -18.04
C LYS A 56 -30.01 -1.98 -18.24
N THR A 57 -29.76 -3.27 -18.02
CA THR A 57 -30.76 -4.33 -18.17
C THR A 57 -31.96 -4.16 -17.23
N ALA A 58 -31.71 -3.78 -15.97
CA ALA A 58 -32.77 -3.53 -15.00
C ALA A 58 -33.57 -2.25 -15.34
N ALA A 59 -32.88 -1.16 -15.65
CA ALA A 59 -33.47 0.14 -15.94
C ALA A 59 -34.27 0.15 -17.25
N SER A 60 -33.90 -0.67 -18.25
CA SER A 60 -34.64 -0.80 -19.52
C SER A 60 -36.08 -1.31 -19.36
N LYS A 61 -36.48 -1.79 -18.19
CA LYS A 61 -37.88 -2.15 -17.89
C LYS A 61 -38.77 -0.95 -17.57
N ALA A 62 -38.17 0.22 -17.29
CA ALA A 62 -38.91 1.45 -17.05
C ALA A 62 -39.39 2.05 -18.38
N ILE A 63 -40.62 2.55 -18.40
CA ILE A 63 -41.18 3.26 -19.57
C ILE A 63 -40.82 4.74 -19.46
N LEU A 64 -40.91 5.31 -18.26
CA LEU A 64 -40.57 6.69 -17.96
C LEU A 64 -39.45 6.76 -16.89
N PRO A 65 -38.65 7.84 -16.87
CA PRO A 65 -37.60 8.03 -15.86
C PRO A 65 -38.08 7.87 -14.41
N ARG A 66 -39.30 8.30 -14.10
CA ARG A 66 -39.88 8.17 -12.74
C ARG A 66 -40.20 6.73 -12.35
N ASP A 67 -40.39 5.84 -13.31
CA ASP A 67 -40.65 4.43 -13.02
C ASP A 67 -39.43 3.75 -12.39
N LEU A 68 -38.23 4.29 -12.57
CA LEU A 68 -37.00 3.79 -11.94
C LEU A 68 -37.08 3.80 -10.40
N LEU A 69 -37.87 4.69 -9.81
CA LEU A 69 -38.09 4.75 -8.35
C LEU A 69 -38.83 3.51 -7.82
N LYS A 70 -39.54 2.77 -8.69
CA LYS A 70 -40.29 1.56 -8.32
C LYS A 70 -39.40 0.31 -8.25
N PHE A 71 -38.14 0.40 -8.69
CA PHE A 71 -37.22 -0.72 -8.76
C PHE A 71 -36.29 -0.73 -7.54
N PRO A 72 -36.57 -1.53 -6.49
CA PRO A 72 -35.78 -1.51 -5.25
C PRO A 72 -34.31 -1.90 -5.51
N ASP A 73 -34.07 -2.82 -6.44
CA ASP A 73 -32.74 -3.39 -6.70
C ASP A 73 -31.74 -2.39 -7.31
N ILE A 74 -32.21 -1.25 -7.82
CA ILE A 74 -31.34 -0.22 -8.44
C ILE A 74 -31.27 1.09 -7.67
N GLN A 75 -31.89 1.21 -6.49
CA GLN A 75 -31.92 2.48 -5.73
C GLN A 75 -30.51 2.98 -5.38
N SER A 76 -29.60 2.08 -5.01
CA SER A 76 -28.19 2.42 -4.76
C SER A 76 -27.49 2.93 -6.03
N ALA A 77 -27.82 2.36 -7.20
CA ALA A 77 -27.27 2.79 -8.47
C ALA A 77 -27.81 4.15 -8.92
N LEU A 78 -29.09 4.45 -8.65
CA LEU A 78 -29.68 5.77 -8.87
C LEU A 78 -28.99 6.84 -8.01
N LEU A 79 -28.74 6.53 -6.73
CA LEU A 79 -28.00 7.42 -5.84
C LEU A 79 -26.55 7.64 -6.30
N THR A 80 -25.89 6.58 -6.81
CA THR A 80 -24.55 6.72 -7.37
C THR A 80 -24.57 7.63 -8.62
N ALA A 81 -25.53 7.42 -9.51
CA ALA A 81 -25.68 8.21 -10.74
C ALA A 81 -26.09 9.67 -10.48
N SER A 82 -26.67 9.99 -9.31
CA SER A 82 -26.95 11.37 -8.93
C SER A 82 -25.70 12.14 -8.47
N GLY A 83 -24.52 11.50 -8.50
CA GLY A 83 -23.24 12.12 -8.15
C GLY A 83 -22.83 11.92 -6.70
N VAL A 84 -23.58 11.13 -5.93
CA VAL A 84 -23.24 10.83 -4.54
C VAL A 84 -22.24 9.69 -4.48
N SER A 85 -21.05 9.95 -3.95
CA SER A 85 -20.02 8.92 -3.73
C SER A 85 -20.36 8.04 -2.52
N ASP A 86 -19.73 6.86 -2.45
CA ASP A 86 -19.87 5.96 -1.29
C ASP A 86 -19.47 6.67 0.02
N LYS A 87 -18.47 7.57 -0.04
CA LYS A 87 -18.04 8.37 1.12
C LYS A 87 -19.07 9.43 1.50
N ALA A 88 -19.63 10.14 0.53
CA ALA A 88 -20.65 11.17 0.76
C ALA A 88 -21.94 10.58 1.33
N THR A 89 -22.31 9.36 0.91
CA THR A 89 -23.52 8.65 1.37
C THR A 89 -23.59 8.53 2.90
N ASN A 90 -22.44 8.38 3.57
CA ASN A 90 -22.37 8.26 5.04
C ASN A 90 -22.69 9.56 5.80
N TYR A 91 -22.76 10.70 5.11
CA TYR A 91 -23.07 12.00 5.69
C TYR A 91 -24.48 12.49 5.34
N LEU A 92 -25.23 11.74 4.53
CA LEU A 92 -26.54 12.13 4.04
C LEU A 92 -27.66 11.40 4.78
N GLN A 93 -28.71 12.15 5.13
CA GLN A 93 -29.97 11.58 5.60
C GLN A 93 -30.73 10.96 4.43
N ASP A 94 -31.71 10.13 4.72
CA ASP A 94 -32.51 9.51 3.66
C ASP A 94 -33.27 10.55 2.83
N SER A 95 -33.73 11.65 3.43
CA SER A 95 -34.33 12.78 2.70
C SER A 95 -33.39 13.32 1.61
N ASP A 96 -32.13 13.51 1.94
CA ASP A 96 -31.13 14.10 1.04
C ASP A 96 -30.81 13.15 -0.11
N LYS A 97 -30.75 11.84 0.17
CA LYS A 97 -30.57 10.80 -0.85
C LYS A 97 -31.75 10.79 -1.83
N HIS A 98 -32.98 10.88 -1.32
CA HIS A 98 -34.18 10.95 -2.15
C HIS A 98 -34.20 12.23 -2.98
N GLU A 99 -33.80 13.37 -2.41
CA GLU A 99 -33.69 14.64 -3.14
C GLU A 99 -32.66 14.56 -4.26
N ALA A 100 -31.48 13.99 -4.00
CA ALA A 100 -30.44 13.81 -5.00
C ALA A 100 -30.92 12.94 -6.18
N VAL A 101 -31.60 11.83 -5.90
CA VAL A 101 -32.17 10.95 -6.95
C VAL A 101 -33.28 11.68 -7.72
N ASN A 102 -34.14 12.42 -7.05
CA ASN A 102 -35.16 13.23 -7.72
C ASN A 102 -34.54 14.33 -8.60
N GLY A 103 -33.46 14.95 -8.15
CA GLY A 103 -32.68 15.90 -8.92
C GLY A 103 -32.07 15.26 -10.17
N LEU A 104 -31.52 14.04 -10.05
CA LEU A 104 -31.04 13.26 -11.19
C LEU A 104 -32.14 13.04 -12.23
N ILE A 105 -33.31 12.57 -11.78
CA ILE A 105 -34.44 12.27 -12.66
C ILE A 105 -34.91 13.53 -13.39
N ARG A 106 -35.20 14.61 -12.65
CA ARG A 106 -35.78 15.84 -13.22
C ARG A 106 -34.81 16.58 -14.14
N ASN A 107 -33.55 16.68 -13.75
CA ASN A 107 -32.61 17.57 -14.43
C ASN A 107 -31.85 16.88 -15.56
N PHE A 108 -31.83 15.54 -15.60
CA PHE A 108 -31.03 14.81 -16.58
C PHE A 108 -31.78 13.66 -17.26
N LEU A 109 -32.47 12.80 -16.51
CA LEU A 109 -33.12 11.64 -17.12
C LEU A 109 -34.40 12.01 -17.88
N GLU A 110 -35.24 12.91 -17.34
CA GLU A 110 -36.41 13.45 -18.04
C GLU A 110 -36.02 14.21 -19.32
N PRO A 111 -35.04 15.15 -19.30
CA PRO A 111 -34.55 15.80 -20.51
C PRO A 111 -33.92 14.87 -21.56
N ALA A 112 -33.36 13.73 -21.16
CA ALA A 112 -32.76 12.76 -22.08
C ALA A 112 -33.79 11.98 -22.92
N GLY A 113 -35.08 12.08 -22.59
CA GLY A 113 -36.17 11.47 -23.35
C GLY A 113 -35.98 9.97 -23.55
N VAL A 114 -36.02 9.50 -24.80
CA VAL A 114 -35.86 8.08 -25.14
C VAL A 114 -34.50 7.49 -24.72
N ASN A 115 -33.49 8.32 -24.47
CA ASN A 115 -32.14 7.90 -24.08
C ASN A 115 -31.91 7.93 -22.57
N PHE A 116 -32.95 8.09 -21.74
CA PHE A 116 -32.79 8.25 -20.29
C PHE A 116 -32.05 7.08 -19.60
N VAL A 117 -32.18 5.86 -20.12
CA VAL A 117 -31.45 4.69 -19.61
C VAL A 117 -29.96 4.80 -19.90
N GLU A 118 -29.58 5.32 -21.07
CA GLU A 118 -28.19 5.55 -21.43
C GLU A 118 -27.57 6.68 -20.60
N GLU A 119 -28.30 7.78 -20.43
CA GLU A 119 -27.90 8.90 -19.55
C GLU A 119 -27.66 8.43 -18.11
N LEU A 120 -28.55 7.57 -17.58
CA LEU A 120 -28.39 6.96 -16.26
C LEU A 120 -27.08 6.15 -16.18
N VAL A 121 -26.81 5.31 -17.17
CA VAL A 121 -25.63 4.43 -17.19
C VAL A 121 -24.34 5.24 -17.32
N PHE A 122 -24.32 6.29 -18.15
CA PHE A 122 -23.16 7.17 -18.29
C PHE A 122 -22.83 7.90 -16.99
N ARG A 123 -23.83 8.46 -16.32
CA ARG A 123 -23.62 9.12 -15.02
C ARG A 123 -23.17 8.15 -13.94
N PHE A 124 -23.78 6.97 -13.90
CA PHE A 124 -23.34 5.89 -13.01
C PHE A 124 -21.85 5.57 -13.22
N LEU A 125 -21.43 5.34 -14.47
CA LEU A 125 -20.03 5.03 -14.81
C LEU A 125 -19.09 6.20 -14.52
N LEU A 126 -19.51 7.44 -14.75
CA LEU A 126 -18.70 8.63 -14.48
C LEU A 126 -18.39 8.75 -12.98
N THR A 127 -19.39 8.58 -12.11
CA THR A 127 -19.19 8.58 -10.66
C THR A 127 -18.36 7.37 -10.21
N ARG A 128 -18.61 6.17 -10.76
CA ARG A 128 -17.79 4.97 -10.48
C ARG A 128 -16.35 5.11 -10.97
N GLY A 129 -16.09 5.94 -11.97
CA GLY A 129 -14.75 6.29 -12.44
C GLY A 129 -13.90 6.94 -11.34
N ASP A 130 -14.49 7.79 -10.51
CA ASP A 130 -13.80 8.38 -9.35
C ASP A 130 -13.57 7.33 -8.25
N THR A 131 -14.53 6.44 -7.99
CA THR A 131 -14.35 5.29 -7.08
C THR A 131 -13.15 4.44 -7.51
N LEU A 132 -13.08 4.05 -8.79
CA LEU A 132 -11.96 3.29 -9.34
C LEU A 132 -10.65 4.08 -9.22
N GLY A 133 -10.67 5.38 -9.52
CA GLY A 133 -9.51 6.26 -9.33
C GLY A 133 -9.01 6.28 -7.88
N GLY A 134 -9.93 6.34 -6.91
CA GLY A 134 -9.64 6.21 -5.49
C GLY A 134 -8.97 4.88 -5.14
N SER A 135 -9.52 3.76 -5.62
CA SER A 135 -8.94 2.43 -5.42
C SER A 135 -7.53 2.31 -6.03
N MET A 136 -7.29 2.89 -7.20
CA MET A 136 -5.98 2.92 -7.85
C MET A 136 -4.92 3.69 -7.06
N ARG A 137 -5.28 4.65 -6.20
CA ARG A 137 -4.29 5.30 -5.32
C ARG A 137 -3.76 4.35 -4.23
N ASN A 138 -4.58 3.40 -3.81
CA ASN A 138 -4.19 2.38 -2.82
C ASN A 138 -3.43 1.21 -3.46
N ILE A 139 -3.70 0.91 -4.75
CA ILE A 139 -3.08 -0.24 -5.42
C ILE A 139 -1.56 -0.09 -5.53
N GLY A 140 -1.04 1.14 -5.68
CA GLY A 140 0.41 1.37 -5.72
C GLY A 140 1.10 0.90 -4.43
N GLY A 141 0.51 1.22 -3.28
CA GLY A 141 0.98 0.73 -1.97
C GLY A 141 0.89 -0.79 -1.85
N PHE A 142 -0.24 -1.37 -2.28
CA PHE A 142 -0.43 -2.82 -2.27
C PHE A 142 0.59 -3.55 -3.18
N MET A 143 0.78 -3.10 -4.42
CA MET A 143 1.76 -3.70 -5.34
C MET A 143 3.19 -3.59 -4.80
N ALA A 144 3.51 -2.48 -4.13
CA ALA A 144 4.81 -2.32 -3.50
C ALA A 144 5.01 -3.29 -2.34
N GLN A 145 4.00 -3.46 -1.48
CA GLN A 145 4.02 -4.44 -0.40
C GLN A 145 4.16 -5.85 -0.97
N LYS A 146 3.40 -6.22 -2.02
CA LYS A 146 3.53 -7.49 -2.75
C LYS A 146 4.96 -7.70 -3.23
N LYS A 147 5.53 -6.75 -3.97
CA LYS A 147 6.89 -6.88 -4.52
C LYS A 147 7.95 -7.09 -3.43
N LEU A 148 7.91 -6.29 -2.36
CA LEU A 148 8.87 -6.42 -1.26
C LEU A 148 8.67 -7.72 -0.48
N THR A 149 7.42 -8.10 -0.17
CA THR A 149 7.10 -9.36 0.52
C THR A 149 7.61 -10.55 -0.25
N ARG A 150 7.40 -10.57 -1.57
CA ARG A 150 7.87 -11.64 -2.45
C ARG A 150 9.40 -11.77 -2.44
N ALA A 151 10.13 -10.65 -2.42
CA ALA A 151 11.58 -10.66 -2.30
C ALA A 151 12.07 -11.15 -0.92
N ILE A 152 11.38 -10.79 0.16
CA ILE A 152 11.65 -11.30 1.52
C ILE A 152 11.44 -12.82 1.58
N ILE A 153 10.29 -13.31 1.10
CA ILE A 153 9.99 -14.75 1.04
C ILE A 153 11.04 -15.51 0.23
N ALA A 154 11.39 -15.00 -0.96
CA ALA A 154 12.39 -15.62 -1.82
C ALA A 154 13.75 -15.74 -1.10
N TYR A 155 14.19 -14.69 -0.41
CA TYR A 155 15.41 -14.74 0.38
C TYR A 155 15.32 -15.76 1.53
N LEU A 156 14.22 -15.76 2.29
CA LEU A 156 14.03 -16.68 3.41
C LEU A 156 14.08 -18.15 2.95
N LYS A 157 13.42 -18.48 1.84
CA LYS A 157 13.46 -19.82 1.24
C LYS A 157 14.86 -20.21 0.77
N LEU A 158 15.54 -19.34 0.03
CA LEU A 158 16.91 -19.61 -0.45
C LEU A 158 17.91 -19.83 0.70
N ALA A 159 17.70 -19.14 1.83
CA ALA A 159 18.53 -19.28 3.01
C ALA A 159 18.08 -20.43 3.94
N GLY A 160 17.04 -21.18 3.59
CA GLY A 160 16.56 -22.33 4.36
C GLY A 160 15.88 -21.97 5.68
N TYR A 161 15.35 -20.75 5.81
CA TYR A 161 14.62 -20.35 7.00
C TYR A 161 13.23 -21.00 7.05
N LYS A 162 12.91 -21.60 8.19
CA LYS A 162 11.52 -21.90 8.52
C LYS A 162 10.77 -20.59 8.73
N CYS A 163 9.66 -20.41 8.01
CA CYS A 163 8.90 -19.17 8.01
C CYS A 163 7.42 -19.42 8.26
N TYR A 164 6.78 -18.48 8.95
CA TYR A 164 5.35 -18.42 9.18
C TYR A 164 4.80 -17.12 8.62
N TRP A 165 3.55 -17.11 8.18
CA TRP A 165 2.89 -15.91 7.69
C TRP A 165 1.55 -15.69 8.38
N LEU A 166 1.20 -14.42 8.54
CA LEU A 166 -0.09 -14.00 9.07
C LEU A 166 -1.07 -13.83 7.90
N GLN A 167 -2.08 -14.68 7.85
CA GLN A 167 -3.12 -14.64 6.83
C GLN A 167 -4.09 -13.48 7.08
N GLY A 168 -4.44 -12.75 6.02
CA GLY A 168 -5.31 -11.59 6.11
C GLY A 168 -6.75 -11.91 6.48
N GLU A 169 -7.27 -13.02 5.95
CA GLU A 169 -8.67 -13.42 6.10
C GLU A 169 -8.97 -13.97 7.49
N THR A 170 -8.11 -14.86 7.99
CA THR A 170 -8.31 -15.58 9.27
C THR A 170 -7.60 -14.91 10.44
N ASN A 171 -6.62 -14.03 10.15
CA ASN A 171 -5.74 -13.41 11.15
C ASN A 171 -5.01 -14.47 12.00
N THR A 172 -4.65 -15.60 11.38
CA THR A 172 -3.89 -16.69 12.01
C THR A 172 -2.49 -16.81 11.42
N TRP A 173 -1.53 -17.16 12.27
CA TRP A 173 -0.19 -17.53 11.83
C TRP A 173 -0.17 -19.00 11.41
N ILE A 174 0.31 -19.27 10.20
CA ILE A 174 0.51 -20.63 9.70
C ILE A 174 1.89 -20.74 9.06
N GLU A 175 2.42 -21.96 8.97
CA GLU A 175 3.68 -22.22 8.28
C GLU A 175 3.54 -21.83 6.80
N LEU A 176 4.58 -21.20 6.25
CA LEU A 176 4.61 -20.81 4.85
C LEU A 176 4.66 -22.08 3.98
N PRO A 177 3.73 -22.28 3.04
CA PRO A 177 3.70 -23.49 2.22
C PRO A 177 4.87 -23.56 1.23
N GLU A 178 5.20 -24.78 0.79
CA GLU A 178 6.18 -25.00 -0.28
C GLU A 178 5.73 -24.34 -1.59
N ASP A 179 4.46 -24.52 -1.95
CA ASP A 179 3.80 -23.72 -2.99
C ASP A 179 3.22 -22.46 -2.35
N ASP A 180 4.00 -21.38 -2.40
CA ASP A 180 3.64 -20.08 -1.84
C ASP A 180 3.20 -19.07 -2.91
N ALA A 181 2.84 -19.54 -4.10
CA ALA A 181 2.38 -18.67 -5.17
C ALA A 181 1.23 -17.77 -4.66
N ASP A 182 1.35 -16.48 -4.91
CA ASP A 182 0.37 -15.45 -4.54
C ASP A 182 0.04 -15.29 -3.04
N VAL A 183 0.79 -15.91 -2.13
CA VAL A 183 0.65 -15.71 -0.66
C VAL A 183 0.68 -14.24 -0.25
N GLU A 184 1.49 -13.42 -0.92
CA GLU A 184 1.62 -11.99 -0.67
C GLU A 184 0.38 -11.17 -1.03
N LEU A 185 -0.62 -11.76 -1.69
CA LEU A 185 -1.91 -11.10 -1.94
C LEU A 185 -2.75 -10.92 -0.67
N SER A 186 -2.64 -11.83 0.29
CA SER A 186 -3.38 -11.75 1.57
C SER A 186 -2.50 -11.69 2.80
N LEU A 187 -1.18 -11.69 2.63
CA LEU A 187 -0.23 -11.63 3.73
C LEU A 187 -0.28 -10.30 4.49
N ARG A 188 -0.32 -10.39 5.83
CA ARG A 188 -0.22 -9.24 6.74
C ARG A 188 1.05 -9.19 7.57
N GLY A 189 1.80 -10.29 7.62
CA GLY A 189 3.05 -10.38 8.36
C GLY A 189 3.82 -11.66 8.06
N LEU A 190 5.11 -11.64 8.41
CA LEU A 190 6.04 -12.76 8.29
C LEU A 190 6.75 -12.97 9.62
N CYS A 191 7.03 -14.21 9.98
CA CYS A 191 7.82 -14.55 11.15
C CYS A 191 8.86 -15.61 10.77
N TRP A 192 10.09 -15.43 11.22
CA TRP A 192 11.18 -16.38 11.04
C TRP A 192 12.13 -16.29 12.23
N ASP A 193 12.97 -17.30 12.42
CA ASP A 193 14.01 -17.29 13.45
C ASP A 193 15.39 -17.06 12.83
N THR A 194 16.21 -16.26 13.48
CA THR A 194 17.59 -16.00 13.06
C THR A 194 18.55 -16.58 14.09
N GLY A 195 19.84 -16.69 13.78
CA GLY A 195 20.85 -17.00 14.80
C GLY A 195 20.91 -16.00 15.96
N LYS A 196 20.26 -14.83 15.84
CA LYS A 196 20.15 -13.78 16.87
C LYS A 196 18.77 -13.76 17.54
N GLY A 197 17.93 -14.76 17.29
CA GLY A 197 16.57 -14.87 17.80
C GLY A 197 15.48 -14.49 16.79
N PRO A 198 14.22 -14.50 17.25
CA PRO A 198 13.06 -14.46 16.37
C PRO A 198 12.77 -13.08 15.82
N ARG A 199 12.20 -13.05 14.63
CA ARG A 199 11.80 -11.85 13.89
C ARG A 199 10.36 -11.98 13.48
N THR A 200 9.58 -10.96 13.79
CA THR A 200 8.20 -10.85 13.30
C THR A 200 8.02 -9.51 12.60
N LEU A 201 7.80 -9.55 11.28
CA LEU A 201 7.48 -8.40 10.46
C LEU A 201 5.96 -8.25 10.35
N LEU A 202 5.45 -7.05 10.63
CA LEU A 202 4.07 -6.66 10.36
C LEU A 202 4.01 -5.43 9.45
N TYR A 203 2.99 -5.39 8.59
CA TYR A 203 2.70 -4.24 7.75
C TYR A 203 1.65 -3.32 8.39
N ASN A 204 1.80 -2.01 8.14
CA ASN A 204 0.82 -0.96 8.47
C ASN A 204 0.38 -0.96 9.94
N ILE A 205 1.33 -0.95 10.87
CA ILE A 205 1.06 -0.97 12.32
C ILE A 205 1.05 0.43 12.90
N THR A 206 0.00 0.74 13.67
CA THR A 206 -0.02 1.94 14.51
C THR A 206 0.88 1.73 15.72
N VAL A 207 2.00 2.44 15.75
CA VAL A 207 2.98 2.38 16.85
C VAL A 207 2.45 3.24 18.02
N PRO A 208 2.08 2.65 19.18
CA PRO A 208 1.40 3.37 20.26
C PRO A 208 2.24 4.49 20.87
N LEU A 209 3.57 4.38 20.80
CA LEU A 209 4.52 5.33 21.37
C LEU A 209 4.33 6.76 20.84
N PHE A 210 3.97 6.91 19.57
CA PHE A 210 3.74 8.21 18.92
C PHE A 210 2.43 8.26 18.12
N ARG A 211 1.59 7.23 18.23
CA ARG A 211 0.22 7.14 17.70
C ARG A 211 0.10 7.41 16.20
N ASN A 212 1.08 6.99 15.40
CA ASN A 212 0.98 7.00 13.94
C ASN A 212 1.23 5.61 13.38
N ASN A 213 0.74 5.40 12.15
CA ASN A 213 1.01 4.21 11.38
C ASN A 213 2.46 4.20 10.85
N VAL A 214 3.05 3.02 10.75
CA VAL A 214 4.33 2.78 10.09
C VAL A 214 4.15 1.61 9.13
N ASP A 215 4.60 1.78 7.89
CA ASP A 215 4.36 0.83 6.80
C ASP A 215 4.97 -0.55 7.11
N LEU A 216 6.18 -0.60 7.70
CA LEU A 216 6.85 -1.84 8.12
C LEU A 216 7.36 -1.74 9.56
N SER A 217 7.01 -2.73 10.39
CA SER A 217 7.50 -2.87 11.76
C SER A 217 8.07 -4.27 12.00
N LEU A 218 9.35 -4.36 12.34
CA LEU A 218 10.04 -5.61 12.67
C LEU A 218 10.23 -5.72 14.19
N PHE A 219 9.76 -6.82 14.77
CA PHE A 219 9.78 -7.09 16.20
C PHE A 219 10.74 -8.22 16.57
N ASN A 220 11.33 -8.13 17.76
CA ASN A 220 12.15 -9.17 18.38
C ASN A 220 11.28 -10.18 19.15
N CYS A 221 10.42 -10.91 18.46
CA CYS A 221 9.57 -11.94 19.08
C CYS A 221 9.11 -12.97 18.05
N PHE A 222 8.68 -14.13 18.54
CA PHE A 222 7.92 -15.10 17.74
C PHE A 222 6.48 -14.62 17.50
N ALA A 223 5.84 -15.20 16.50
CA ALA A 223 4.47 -14.92 16.09
C ALA A 223 3.46 -15.09 17.24
N GLU A 224 3.59 -16.15 18.04
CA GLU A 224 2.67 -16.48 19.14
C GLU A 224 2.77 -15.48 20.29
N ASN A 225 3.93 -14.84 20.43
CA ASN A 225 4.22 -13.87 21.50
C ASN A 225 3.87 -12.43 21.10
N LEU A 226 3.47 -12.19 19.85
CA LEU A 226 3.15 -10.86 19.34
C LEU A 226 1.79 -10.38 19.87
N THR A 227 1.78 -9.92 21.11
CA THR A 227 0.59 -9.40 21.79
C THR A 227 0.49 -7.88 21.67
N ARG A 228 -0.68 -7.33 22.06
CA ARG A 228 -0.86 -5.87 22.19
C ARG A 228 0.16 -5.24 23.13
N GLU A 229 0.60 -5.95 24.17
CA GLU A 229 1.60 -5.45 25.11
C GLU A 229 3.00 -5.42 24.50
N VAL A 230 3.35 -6.40 23.64
CA VAL A 230 4.60 -6.34 22.86
C VAL A 230 4.60 -5.15 21.91
N ILE A 231 3.48 -4.88 21.22
CA ILE A 231 3.35 -3.72 20.33
C ILE A 231 3.48 -2.39 21.10
N LYS A 232 3.04 -2.33 22.36
CA LYS A 232 3.24 -1.14 23.22
C LYS A 232 4.67 -1.00 23.73
N THR A 233 5.46 -2.07 23.72
CA THR A 233 6.80 -2.14 24.30
C THR A 233 7.85 -1.62 23.31
N PRO A 234 8.44 -0.43 23.51
CA PRO A 234 9.34 0.16 22.51
C PRO A 234 10.62 -0.65 22.28
N SER A 235 11.15 -1.33 23.29
CA SER A 235 12.35 -2.17 23.15
C SER A 235 12.13 -3.44 22.31
N ALA A 236 10.89 -3.80 21.99
CA ALA A 236 10.59 -4.92 21.12
C ALA A 236 10.82 -4.61 19.63
N TYR A 237 10.87 -3.33 19.25
CA TYR A 237 11.05 -2.91 17.85
C TYR A 237 12.52 -2.99 17.46
N ILE A 238 12.82 -3.81 16.45
CA ILE A 238 14.14 -3.92 15.83
C ILE A 238 14.29 -2.89 14.71
N ALA A 239 13.28 -2.81 13.84
CA ALA A 239 13.30 -1.92 12.69
C ALA A 239 11.92 -1.32 12.39
N LEU A 240 11.93 -0.09 11.86
CA LEU A 240 10.75 0.66 11.44
C LEU A 240 11.05 1.30 10.09
N GLY A 241 10.15 1.15 9.11
CA GLY A 241 10.41 1.66 7.77
C GLY A 241 9.16 2.13 7.04
N GLU A 242 9.40 3.01 6.07
CA GLU A 242 8.39 3.56 5.17
C GLU A 242 8.56 2.94 3.78
N LEU A 243 7.43 2.60 3.14
CA LEU A 243 7.35 2.00 1.81
C LEU A 243 6.40 2.81 0.92
N LYS A 244 6.92 3.40 -0.15
CA LYS A 244 6.13 4.21 -1.09
C LYS A 244 6.12 3.56 -2.47
N GLY A 245 4.94 3.09 -2.89
CA GLY A 245 4.75 2.36 -4.14
C GLY A 245 4.28 3.18 -5.35
N GLY A 246 4.04 4.48 -5.18
CA GLY A 246 3.67 5.35 -6.29
C GLY A 246 4.81 5.49 -7.29
N ILE A 247 4.53 5.24 -8.57
CA ILE A 247 5.53 5.35 -9.65
C ILE A 247 5.57 6.75 -10.28
N ASP A 248 4.56 7.59 -10.03
CA ASP A 248 4.46 8.93 -10.60
C ASP A 248 5.54 9.87 -10.01
N PRO A 249 6.48 10.37 -10.83
CA PRO A 249 7.51 11.31 -10.38
C PRO A 249 6.92 12.60 -9.78
N ALA A 250 5.76 13.05 -10.26
CA ALA A 250 5.13 14.28 -9.77
C ALA A 250 4.71 14.15 -8.29
N GLY A 251 4.40 12.94 -7.82
CA GLY A 251 4.05 12.65 -6.44
C GLY A 251 5.26 12.34 -5.53
N ALA A 252 6.46 12.13 -6.10
CA ALA A 252 7.60 11.59 -5.38
C ALA A 252 8.06 12.49 -4.21
N ASP A 253 8.22 13.80 -4.43
CA ASP A 253 8.67 14.75 -3.39
C ASP A 253 7.63 14.86 -2.25
N GLU A 254 6.33 14.81 -2.56
CA GLU A 254 5.25 14.84 -1.56
C GLU A 254 5.19 13.56 -0.73
N HIS A 255 5.29 12.39 -1.38
CA HIS A 255 5.38 11.11 -0.69
C HIS A 255 6.63 11.02 0.20
N TRP A 256 7.76 11.55 -0.27
CA TRP A 256 8.98 11.62 0.52
C TRP A 256 8.87 12.57 1.72
N LYS A 257 8.30 13.78 1.57
CA LYS A 257 8.09 14.69 2.71
C LYS A 257 7.28 14.04 3.82
N THR A 258 6.24 13.29 3.42
CA THR A 258 5.39 12.54 4.34
C THR A 258 6.18 11.43 5.05
N ALA A 259 6.90 10.59 4.30
CA ALA A 259 7.73 9.52 4.84
C ALA A 259 8.84 10.05 5.77
N ARG A 260 9.54 11.11 5.35
CA ARG A 260 10.59 11.77 6.14
C ARG A 260 10.05 12.30 7.45
N THR A 261 8.83 12.85 7.45
CA THR A 261 8.17 13.31 8.68
C THR A 261 7.86 12.14 9.60
N ALA A 262 7.37 11.00 9.07
CA ALA A 262 7.14 9.79 9.85
C ALA A 262 8.45 9.23 10.45
N LEU A 263 9.52 9.14 9.65
CA LEU A 263 10.85 8.71 10.10
C LEU A 263 11.43 9.61 11.19
N ASN A 264 11.27 10.94 11.07
CA ASN A 264 11.69 11.87 12.11
C ASN A 264 10.90 11.66 13.42
N ARG A 265 9.58 11.41 13.34
CA ARG A 265 8.76 11.09 14.52
C ARG A 265 9.22 9.80 15.20
N ILE A 266 9.58 8.77 14.43
CA ILE A 266 10.17 7.53 14.95
C ILE A 266 11.46 7.87 15.72
N TYR A 267 12.40 8.56 15.07
CA TYR A 267 13.68 8.92 15.67
C TYR A 267 13.50 9.70 16.98
N GLU A 268 12.68 10.74 16.98
CA GLU A 268 12.42 11.58 18.16
C GLU A 268 11.78 10.80 19.30
N ALA A 269 10.77 9.97 19.01
CA ALA A 269 10.04 9.22 20.02
C ALA A 269 10.90 8.14 20.70
N PHE A 270 11.69 7.41 19.92
CA PHE A 270 12.57 6.35 20.45
C PHE A 270 13.82 6.91 21.14
N SER A 271 14.40 8.00 20.63
CA SER A 271 15.55 8.66 21.26
C SER A 271 15.24 9.17 22.67
N LYS A 272 14.01 9.65 22.92
CA LYS A 272 13.53 10.04 24.27
C LYS A 272 13.56 8.87 25.27
N ARG A 273 13.52 7.62 24.78
CA ARG A 273 13.64 6.40 25.58
C ARG A 273 15.03 5.76 25.51
N LYS A 274 16.02 6.46 24.94
CA LYS A 274 17.39 5.94 24.70
C LYS A 274 17.41 4.65 23.86
N LEU A 275 16.43 4.50 22.98
CA LEU A 275 16.33 3.37 22.04
C LEU A 275 16.64 3.87 20.63
N LYS A 276 17.18 2.97 19.79
CA LYS A 276 17.51 3.27 18.40
C LYS A 276 17.17 2.06 17.50
N PRO A 277 15.88 1.83 17.18
CA PRO A 277 15.54 0.84 16.17
C PRO A 277 16.16 1.25 14.83
N HIS A 278 16.46 0.28 13.98
CA HIS A 278 16.89 0.53 12.61
C HIS A 278 15.78 1.27 11.85
N THR A 279 16.15 2.27 11.06
CA THR A 279 15.20 3.00 10.22
C THR A 279 15.54 2.85 8.75
N PHE A 280 14.53 2.70 7.90
CA PHE A 280 14.76 2.53 6.46
C PHE A 280 13.64 3.11 5.59
N PHE A 281 13.96 3.39 4.33
CA PHE A 281 13.02 3.91 3.34
C PHE A 281 13.12 3.14 2.02
N ILE A 282 11.99 2.73 1.47
CA ILE A 282 11.92 2.05 0.17
C ILE A 282 10.90 2.79 -0.70
N GLY A 283 11.32 3.24 -1.88
CA GLY A 283 10.48 4.06 -2.76
C GLY A 283 10.50 3.57 -4.21
N ALA A 284 9.35 3.59 -4.89
CA ALA A 284 9.24 3.26 -6.31
C ALA A 284 9.51 4.47 -7.23
N ALA A 285 9.14 5.67 -6.81
CA ALA A 285 9.51 6.93 -7.46
C ALA A 285 10.43 7.72 -6.55
N ILE A 286 11.68 7.88 -6.98
CA ILE A 286 12.74 8.60 -6.27
C ILE A 286 13.40 9.57 -7.25
N GLU A 287 13.13 10.86 -7.03
CA GLU A 287 13.69 11.96 -7.82
C GLU A 287 15.03 12.45 -7.26
N THR A 288 15.84 13.11 -8.10
CA THR A 288 17.19 13.59 -7.76
C THR A 288 17.27 14.37 -6.44
N LYS A 289 16.30 15.26 -6.16
CA LYS A 289 16.31 16.07 -4.94
C LYS A 289 16.14 15.21 -3.68
N MET A 290 15.14 14.33 -3.67
CA MET A 290 14.91 13.43 -2.52
C MET A 290 16.01 12.38 -2.40
N ALA A 291 16.57 11.89 -3.50
CA ALA A 291 17.72 10.98 -3.49
C ALA A 291 18.92 11.58 -2.74
N LYS A 292 19.22 12.86 -2.97
CA LYS A 292 20.27 13.60 -2.24
C LYS A 292 19.97 13.72 -0.75
N GLU A 293 18.70 13.93 -0.37
CA GLU A 293 18.30 14.00 1.03
C GLU A 293 18.38 12.64 1.74
N ILE A 294 17.88 11.58 1.12
CA ILE A 294 17.97 10.19 1.61
C ILE A 294 19.45 9.83 1.82
N TRP A 295 20.30 10.09 0.82
CA TRP A 295 21.73 9.86 0.90
C TRP A 295 22.40 10.62 2.06
N LYS A 296 22.01 11.89 2.28
CA LYS A 296 22.49 12.68 3.42
C LYS A 296 22.07 12.07 4.75
N MET A 297 20.83 11.58 4.88
CA MET A 297 20.36 10.89 6.08
C MET A 297 21.12 9.58 6.35
N LEU A 298 21.41 8.80 5.31
CA LEU A 298 22.23 7.58 5.37
C LEU A 298 23.67 7.87 5.80
N LYS A 299 24.28 8.95 5.29
CA LYS A 299 25.64 9.35 5.71
C LYS A 299 25.69 9.73 7.18
N TYR A 300 24.69 10.47 7.66
CA TYR A 300 24.60 10.91 9.05
C TYR A 300 24.09 9.84 10.02
N GLY A 301 23.70 8.66 9.53
CA GLY A 301 23.19 7.58 10.39
C GLY A 301 21.84 7.88 11.03
N LYS A 302 21.06 8.78 10.41
CA LYS A 302 19.63 9.02 10.71
C LYS A 302 18.71 8.04 10.00
N LEU A 303 19.22 7.40 8.96
CA LEU A 303 18.61 6.30 8.24
C LEU A 303 19.67 5.20 8.15
N GLU A 304 19.29 3.95 8.41
CA GLU A 304 20.19 2.82 8.34
C GLU A 304 20.27 2.22 6.94
N ASN A 305 19.15 2.16 6.21
CA ASN A 305 19.12 1.61 4.86
C ASN A 305 18.12 2.33 3.95
N ALA A 306 18.31 2.28 2.63
CA ALA A 306 17.31 2.76 1.68
C ALA A 306 17.41 2.03 0.34
N ALA A 307 16.29 1.83 -0.34
CA ALA A 307 16.27 1.13 -1.62
C ALA A 307 15.32 1.81 -2.62
N ASN A 308 15.66 1.68 -3.90
CA ASN A 308 14.72 1.94 -4.98
C ASN A 308 13.96 0.63 -5.25
N LEU A 309 12.64 0.63 -5.09
CA LEU A 309 11.80 -0.55 -5.25
C LEU A 309 11.76 -1.07 -6.70
N THR A 310 12.11 -0.24 -7.67
CA THR A 310 12.18 -0.61 -9.08
C THR A 310 13.47 -1.32 -9.45
N ASP A 311 14.49 -1.24 -8.60
CA ASP A 311 15.80 -1.88 -8.79
C ASP A 311 15.87 -3.23 -8.05
N GLU A 312 16.15 -4.30 -8.79
CA GLU A 312 16.13 -5.67 -8.25
C GLU A 312 17.28 -5.97 -7.29
N GLU A 313 18.46 -5.41 -7.54
CA GLU A 313 19.63 -5.58 -6.67
C GLU A 313 19.40 -4.89 -5.33
N HIS A 314 18.84 -3.67 -5.37
CA HIS A 314 18.45 -2.93 -4.19
C HIS A 314 17.42 -3.70 -3.35
N VAL A 315 16.35 -4.19 -3.98
CA VAL A 315 15.28 -4.92 -3.29
C VAL A 315 15.81 -6.23 -2.69
N THR A 316 16.66 -6.94 -3.41
CA THR A 316 17.30 -8.17 -2.91
C THR A 316 18.20 -7.88 -1.71
N SER A 317 19.05 -6.84 -1.81
CA SER A 317 19.98 -6.46 -0.75
C SER A 317 19.27 -6.01 0.52
N VAL A 318 18.24 -5.15 0.41
CA VAL A 318 17.48 -4.68 1.58
C VAL A 318 16.64 -5.80 2.20
N SER A 319 16.09 -6.72 1.40
CA SER A 319 15.35 -7.89 1.91
C SER A 319 16.26 -8.81 2.71
N LYS A 320 17.45 -9.12 2.18
CA LYS A 320 18.48 -9.87 2.91
C LYS A 320 18.87 -9.16 4.22
N TRP A 321 19.09 -7.86 4.18
CA TRP A 321 19.41 -7.08 5.38
C TRP A 321 18.31 -7.21 6.44
N LEU A 322 17.04 -6.97 6.07
CA LEU A 322 15.90 -7.12 7.00
C LEU A 322 15.81 -8.51 7.62
N CYS A 323 16.03 -9.56 6.82
CA CYS A 323 15.97 -10.94 7.27
C CYS A 323 17.11 -11.34 8.23
N THR A 324 18.22 -10.61 8.21
CA THR A 324 19.45 -10.94 8.97
C THR A 324 19.74 -10.01 10.15
N LEU A 325 18.91 -8.98 10.35
CA LEU A 325 18.97 -8.11 11.54
C LEU A 325 18.95 -8.94 12.81
#